data_AF-A0AAV7CKE2-F1
#
_entry.id   AF-A0AAV7CKE2-F1
#
_cell.length_a   1.000
_cell.length_b   1.000
_cell.length_c   1.000
_cell.angle_alpha   90.00
_cell.angle_beta   90.00
_cell.angle_gamma   90.00
#
_symmetry.space_group_name_H-M   'P 1'
#
loop_
_entity.id
_entity.type
_entity.pdbx_description
1 polymer ?
#
loop_
_entity_poly.entity_id
_entity_poly.type
_entity_poly.pdbx_seq_one_letter_code
_entity_poly.pdbx_strand_id
1 'polypeptide(L)'
;MSISLVFQEGPFVYLSLVGTVATSEGALASLWKEYGKADERWLHSDPTIVSLEILTVVVDGLLAVVLAYAIIKDKYYRHFIQITLCVCELYGGWMTFCPDWLIGSPNLNTSNFLYMWVYLVFFNGIWVVVPALLLWQSWVELQKLHVGRRPAGKKSR
;
A
#
# COMPACT_ATOMS: atom_id res chain seq x y z
N MET A 1 3.16 5.30 -6.02
CA MET A 1 2.98 4.77 -4.66
C MET A 1 2.67 5.91 -3.70
N SER A 2 3.66 6.66 -3.23
CA SER A 2 3.53 7.73 -2.22
C SER A 2 2.44 8.80 -2.40
N ILE A 3 2.20 9.27 -3.63
CA ILE A 3 1.21 10.33 -3.90
C ILE A 3 -0.20 9.73 -4.06
N SER A 4 -0.32 8.56 -4.67
CA SER A 4 -1.61 7.90 -4.89
C SER A 4 -2.35 7.58 -3.59
N LEU A 5 -1.61 7.18 -2.55
CA LEU A 5 -2.19 6.81 -1.24
C LEU A 5 -2.95 7.97 -0.60
N VAL A 6 -2.33 9.14 -0.49
CA VAL A 6 -2.97 10.30 0.17
C VAL A 6 -4.10 10.87 -0.67
N PHE A 7 -3.94 10.92 -2.00
CA PHE A 7 -4.93 11.53 -2.89
C PHE A 7 -6.14 10.65 -3.18
N GLN A 8 -6.01 9.32 -3.11
CA GLN A 8 -7.10 8.39 -3.39
C GLN A 8 -7.76 7.86 -2.11
N GLU A 9 -6.96 7.39 -1.15
CA GLU A 9 -7.43 6.80 0.11
C GLU A 9 -7.90 7.87 1.11
N GLY A 10 -7.29 9.07 1.09
CA GLY A 10 -7.72 10.18 1.94
C GLY A 10 -9.19 10.56 1.75
N PRO A 11 -9.65 10.79 0.51
CA PRO A 11 -11.07 10.97 0.21
C PRO A 11 -11.94 9.78 0.61
N PHE A 12 -11.49 8.54 0.41
CA PHE A 12 -12.24 7.35 0.84
C PHE A 12 -12.47 7.35 2.36
N VAL A 13 -11.41 7.56 3.15
CA VAL A 13 -11.48 7.64 4.61
C VAL A 13 -12.40 8.77 5.03
N TYR A 14 -12.27 9.96 4.42
CA TYR A 14 -13.14 11.09 4.74
C TYR A 14 -14.62 10.75 4.49
N LEU A 15 -14.96 10.25 3.30
CA LEU A 15 -16.33 9.88 2.93
C LEU A 15 -16.90 8.78 3.84
N SER A 16 -16.05 7.84 4.25
CA SER A 16 -16.42 6.72 5.12
C SER A 16 -16.62 7.12 6.60
N LEU A 17 -15.98 8.20 7.05
CA LEU A 17 -16.12 8.70 8.42
C LEU A 17 -17.30 9.67 8.59
N VAL A 18 -17.65 10.42 7.54
CA VAL A 18 -18.77 11.37 7.57
C VAL A 18 -20.09 10.76 7.06
N GLY A 19 -20.02 9.56 6.48
CA GLY A 19 -21.16 8.86 5.90
C GLY A 19 -20.73 7.54 5.25
N THR A 20 -21.19 7.29 4.03
CA THR A 20 -20.75 6.15 3.22
C THR A 20 -20.40 6.60 1.81
N VAL A 21 -19.52 5.86 1.14
CA VAL A 21 -19.24 6.08 -0.28
C VAL A 21 -20.52 5.94 -1.11
N ALA A 22 -21.41 5.00 -0.76
CA ALA A 22 -22.66 4.76 -1.47
C ALA A 22 -23.56 6.00 -1.60
N THR A 23 -23.70 6.76 -0.52
CA THR A 23 -24.57 7.95 -0.44
C THR A 23 -23.88 9.23 -0.85
N SER A 24 -22.57 9.18 -1.11
CA SER A 24 -21.76 10.37 -1.43
C SER A 24 -21.78 10.70 -2.91
N GLU A 25 -21.68 11.98 -3.26
CA GLU A 25 -21.62 12.46 -4.65
C GLU A 25 -20.25 13.08 -4.96
N GLY A 26 -19.88 13.12 -6.25
CA GLY A 26 -18.62 13.68 -6.73
C GLY A 26 -17.71 12.67 -7.42
N ALA A 27 -16.67 13.16 -8.11
CA ALA A 27 -15.80 12.34 -8.96
C ALA A 27 -15.09 11.21 -8.18
N LEU A 28 -14.59 11.51 -6.98
CA LEU A 28 -13.90 10.54 -6.13
C LEU A 28 -14.88 9.53 -5.51
N ALA A 29 -16.09 9.96 -5.15
CA ALA A 29 -17.14 9.05 -4.71
C ALA A 29 -17.54 8.09 -5.84
N SER A 30 -17.70 8.59 -7.07
CA SER A 30 -17.99 7.75 -8.24
C SER A 30 -16.88 6.73 -8.54
N LEU A 31 -15.61 7.12 -8.38
CA LEU A 31 -14.47 6.20 -8.52
C LEU A 31 -14.58 5.05 -7.51
N TRP A 32 -14.82 5.36 -6.24
CA TRP A 32 -14.96 4.35 -5.20
C TRP A 32 -16.24 3.53 -5.30
N LYS A 33 -17.33 4.09 -5.84
CA LYS A 33 -18.53 3.32 -6.21
C LYS A 33 -18.25 2.32 -7.33
N GLU A 34 -17.43 2.70 -8.30
CA GLU A 34 -17.03 1.80 -9.39
C GLU A 34 -16.18 0.64 -8.86
N TYR A 35 -15.21 0.94 -8.00
CA TYR A 35 -14.42 -0.10 -7.32
C TYR A 35 -15.29 -0.96 -6.39
N GLY A 36 -16.29 -0.36 -5.75
CA GLY A 36 -17.28 -1.04 -4.91
C GLY A 36 -18.08 -2.13 -5.62
N LYS A 37 -18.14 -2.14 -6.96
CA LYS A 37 -18.74 -3.24 -7.74
C LYS A 37 -17.87 -4.50 -7.74
N ALA A 38 -16.57 -4.36 -7.52
CA ALA A 38 -15.62 -5.44 -7.40
C ALA A 38 -15.45 -5.89 -5.94
N ASP A 39 -15.52 -4.96 -4.99
CA ASP A 39 -15.43 -5.21 -3.54
C ASP A 39 -16.41 -4.32 -2.76
N GLU A 40 -17.53 -4.90 -2.32
CA GLU A 40 -18.65 -4.16 -1.73
C GLU A 40 -18.29 -3.48 -0.39
N ARG A 41 -17.23 -3.94 0.28
CA ARG A 41 -16.76 -3.39 1.56
C ARG A 41 -16.33 -1.94 1.46
N TRP A 42 -15.84 -1.52 0.30
CA TRP A 42 -15.47 -0.13 0.00
C TRP A 42 -16.69 0.76 -0.20
N LEU A 43 -17.83 0.18 -0.58
CA LEU A 43 -19.06 0.94 -0.77
C LEU A 43 -19.75 1.25 0.57
N HIS A 44 -19.68 0.29 1.50
CA HIS A 44 -20.37 0.31 2.78
C HIS A 44 -19.49 0.66 3.99
N SER A 45 -18.27 1.14 3.75
CA SER A 45 -17.36 1.59 4.80
C SER A 45 -17.05 0.49 5.82
N ASP A 46 -16.68 -0.71 5.36
CA ASP A 46 -16.35 -1.82 6.26
C ASP A 46 -15.30 -1.37 7.31
N PRO A 47 -15.56 -1.57 8.61
CA PRO A 47 -14.67 -1.06 9.66
C PRO A 47 -13.23 -1.56 9.56
N THR A 48 -13.01 -2.78 9.05
CA THR A 48 -11.66 -3.33 8.86
C THR A 48 -10.94 -2.56 7.77
N ILE A 49 -11.57 -2.37 6.61
CA ILE A 49 -11.00 -1.61 5.49
C ILE A 49 -10.77 -0.15 5.90
N VAL A 50 -11.75 0.51 6.50
CA VAL A 50 -11.62 1.90 6.95
C VAL A 50 -10.50 2.05 7.98
N SER A 51 -10.37 1.10 8.92
CA SER A 51 -9.29 1.14 9.92
C SER A 51 -7.89 1.00 9.30
N LEU A 52 -7.75 0.15 8.27
CA LEU A 52 -6.50 0.01 7.52
C LEU A 52 -6.20 1.29 6.75
N GLU A 53 -7.18 1.85 6.05
CA GLU A 53 -6.96 3.06 5.25
C GLU A 53 -6.65 4.31 6.08
N ILE A 54 -7.16 4.40 7.32
CA ILE A 54 -6.71 5.45 8.26
C ILE A 54 -5.20 5.32 8.52
N LEU A 55 -4.69 4.10 8.74
CA LEU A 55 -3.26 3.86 8.92
C LEU A 55 -2.49 4.15 7.63
N THR A 56 -2.99 3.73 6.47
CA THR A 56 -2.39 4.01 5.16
C THR A 56 -2.25 5.51 4.92
N VAL A 57 -3.32 6.28 5.11
CA VAL A 57 -3.33 7.72 4.84
C VAL A 57 -2.41 8.47 5.81
N VAL A 58 -2.44 8.12 7.11
CA VAL A 58 -1.69 8.85 8.14
C VAL A 58 -0.25 8.36 8.21
N VAL A 59 -0.03 7.08 8.47
CA VAL A 59 1.31 6.53 8.70
C VAL A 59 2.06 6.40 7.38
N ASP A 60 1.49 5.70 6.41
CA ASP A 60 2.20 5.45 5.14
C ASP A 60 2.30 6.73 4.30
N GLY A 61 1.30 7.61 4.36
CA GLY A 61 1.37 8.96 3.81
C GLY A 61 2.52 9.80 4.39
N LEU A 62 2.73 9.79 5.72
CA LEU A 62 3.85 10.48 6.35
C LEU A 62 5.20 9.83 5.99
N LEU A 63 5.29 8.50 6.05
CA LEU A 63 6.49 7.75 5.69
C LEU A 63 6.87 7.99 4.22
N ALA A 64 5.89 8.09 3.34
CA ALA A 64 6.06 8.41 1.92
C ALA A 64 6.70 9.80 1.71
N VAL A 65 6.23 10.82 2.44
CA VAL A 65 6.83 12.17 2.39
C VAL A 65 8.26 12.16 2.94
N VAL A 66 8.48 11.49 4.08
CA VAL A 66 9.82 11.34 4.68
C VAL A 66 10.76 10.59 3.74
N LEU A 67 10.27 9.54 3.07
CA LEU A 67 11.04 8.77 2.09
C LEU A 67 11.43 9.64 0.90
N ALA A 68 10.49 10.41 0.33
CA ALA A 68 10.78 11.34 -0.77
C ALA A 68 11.86 12.35 -0.37
N TYR A 69 11.75 12.93 0.82
CA TYR A 69 12.78 13.80 1.38
C TYR A 69 14.14 13.08 1.53
N ALA A 70 14.14 11.87 2.08
CA ALA A 70 15.34 11.07 2.29
C ALA A 70 16.04 10.70 0.97
N ILE A 71 15.26 10.44 -0.09
CA ILE A 71 15.77 10.21 -1.45
C ILE A 71 16.43 11.48 -2.00
N ILE A 72 15.73 12.62 -1.94
CA ILE A 72 16.21 13.89 -2.50
C ILE A 72 17.46 14.40 -1.78
N LYS A 73 17.53 14.20 -0.46
CA LYS A 73 18.64 14.68 0.39
C LYS A 73 19.69 13.60 0.68
N ASP A 74 19.63 12.48 -0.02
CA ASP A 74 20.55 11.34 0.10
C ASP A 74 20.85 10.97 1.56
N LYS A 75 19.80 10.69 2.33
CA LYS A 75 19.92 10.40 3.77
C LYS A 75 20.20 8.92 4.00
N TYR A 76 21.09 8.63 4.96
CA TYR A 76 21.46 7.27 5.35
C TYR A 76 20.28 6.38 5.77
N TYR A 77 19.21 6.98 6.31
CA TYR A 77 18.01 6.26 6.75
C TYR A 77 16.99 6.00 5.64
N ARG A 78 17.27 6.42 4.39
CA ARG A 78 16.37 6.21 3.24
C ARG A 78 15.88 4.76 3.13
N HIS A 79 16.80 3.79 3.17
CA HIS A 79 16.46 2.37 3.02
C HIS A 79 15.66 1.82 4.20
N PHE A 80 15.88 2.34 5.42
CA PHE A 80 15.07 1.98 6.57
C PHE A 80 13.61 2.40 6.35
N ILE A 81 13.39 3.66 5.97
CA ILE A 81 12.03 4.18 5.70
C ILE A 81 11.39 3.46 4.51
N GLN A 82 12.14 3.20 3.43
CA GLN A 82 11.64 2.45 2.27
C GLN A 82 11.18 1.05 2.65
N ILE A 83 11.96 0.32 3.46
CA ILE A 83 11.59 -1.02 3.93
C ILE A 83 10.34 -0.96 4.80
N THR A 84 10.29 -0.05 5.77
CA THR A 84 9.12 0.12 6.65
C THR A 84 7.86 0.38 5.84
N LEU A 85 7.89 1.34 4.91
CA LEU A 85 6.75 1.67 4.05
C LEU A 85 6.32 0.44 3.22
N CYS A 86 7.26 -0.29 2.61
CA CYS A 86 6.92 -1.46 1.80
C CYS A 86 6.31 -2.60 2.64
N VAL A 87 6.74 -2.77 3.89
CA VAL A 87 6.15 -3.76 4.80
C VAL A 87 4.73 -3.37 5.18
N CYS A 88 4.48 -2.09 5.47
CA CYS A 88 3.12 -1.61 5.74
C CYS A 88 2.18 -1.89 4.56
N GLU A 89 2.60 -1.57 3.34
CA GLU A 89 1.81 -1.80 2.11
C GLU A 89 1.47 -3.29 1.90
N LEU A 90 2.48 -4.17 2.02
CA LEU A 90 2.28 -5.62 1.84
C LEU A 90 1.39 -6.21 2.94
N TYR A 91 1.55 -5.75 4.18
CA TYR A 91 0.72 -6.19 5.29
C TYR A 91 -0.71 -5.67 5.16
N GLY A 92 -0.89 -4.39 4.78
CA GLY A 92 -2.19 -3.78 4.51
C GLY A 92 -2.92 -4.55 3.41
N GLY A 93 -2.26 -4.80 2.28
CA GLY A 93 -2.82 -5.62 1.20
C GLY A 93 -3.22 -7.02 1.65
N TRP A 94 -2.41 -7.68 2.47
CA TRP A 94 -2.78 -8.96 3.07
C TRP A 94 -4.03 -8.86 3.94
N MET A 95 -4.10 -7.85 4.81
CA MET A 95 -5.24 -7.63 5.71
C MET A 95 -6.52 -7.20 4.98
N THR A 96 -6.42 -6.63 3.78
CA THR A 96 -7.58 -6.30 2.94
C THR A 96 -8.21 -7.56 2.33
N PHE A 97 -7.42 -8.53 1.89
CA PHE A 97 -7.93 -9.71 1.16
C PHE A 97 -8.04 -10.98 1.99
N CYS A 98 -7.10 -11.24 2.90
CA CYS A 98 -7.05 -12.49 3.65
C CYS A 98 -8.29 -12.72 4.53
N PRO A 99 -8.78 -11.75 5.32
CA PRO A 99 -9.98 -11.95 6.13
C PRO A 99 -11.20 -12.32 5.31
N ASP A 100 -11.41 -11.68 4.16
CA ASP A 100 -12.53 -11.97 3.27
C ASP A 100 -12.38 -13.33 2.58
N TRP A 101 -11.15 -13.67 2.16
CA TRP A 101 -10.84 -14.97 1.59
C TRP A 101 -11.11 -16.12 2.58
N LEU A 102 -10.78 -15.95 3.86
CA LEU A 102 -11.03 -16.95 4.89
C LEU A 102 -12.53 -17.25 5.09
N ILE A 103 -13.42 -16.31 4.76
CA ILE A 103 -14.87 -16.49 4.82
C ILE A 103 -15.50 -16.82 3.46
N GLY A 104 -14.68 -17.15 2.45
CA GLY A 104 -15.14 -17.55 1.12
C GLY A 104 -15.38 -16.39 0.14
N SER A 105 -14.81 -15.22 0.42
CA SER A 105 -14.87 -14.01 -0.42
C SER A 105 -16.29 -13.51 -0.76
N PRO A 106 -17.23 -13.42 0.21
CA PRO A 106 -18.62 -13.06 -0.05
C PRO A 106 -18.79 -11.63 -0.58
N ASN A 107 -17.82 -10.74 -0.29
CA ASN A 107 -17.89 -9.34 -0.68
C ASN A 107 -17.18 -9.06 -2.02
N LEU A 108 -16.43 -10.04 -2.55
CA LEU A 108 -15.68 -9.90 -3.79
C LEU A 108 -16.45 -10.45 -4.98
N ASN A 109 -16.60 -9.64 -6.02
CA ASN A 109 -17.22 -10.08 -7.26
C ASN A 109 -16.22 -10.86 -8.13
N THR A 110 -16.13 -12.17 -7.88
CA THR A 110 -15.26 -13.10 -8.61
C THR A 110 -15.90 -13.66 -9.89
N SER A 111 -17.19 -13.43 -10.11
CA SER A 111 -17.93 -13.96 -11.28
C SER A 111 -17.71 -13.14 -12.55
N ASN A 112 -17.35 -11.87 -12.43
CA ASN A 112 -17.09 -11.00 -13.56
C ASN A 112 -15.58 -10.95 -13.87
N PHE A 113 -15.19 -11.23 -15.12
CA PHE A 113 -13.79 -11.23 -15.54
C PHE A 113 -13.07 -9.90 -15.31
N LEU A 114 -13.73 -8.77 -15.63
CA LEU A 114 -13.16 -7.44 -15.47
C LEU A 114 -12.89 -7.14 -13.98
N TYR A 115 -13.87 -7.41 -13.12
CA TYR A 115 -13.72 -7.16 -11.69
C TYR A 115 -12.69 -8.08 -11.06
N MET A 116 -12.71 -9.38 -11.39
CA MET A 116 -11.74 -10.32 -10.86
C MET A 116 -10.31 -10.02 -11.32
N TRP A 117 -10.06 -9.96 -12.64
CA TRP A 117 -8.69 -9.94 -13.15
C TRP A 117 -8.09 -8.55 -13.25
N VAL A 118 -8.90 -7.54 -13.60
CA VAL A 118 -8.38 -6.17 -13.74
C VAL A 118 -8.48 -5.42 -12.41
N TYR A 119 -9.64 -5.45 -11.77
CA TYR A 119 -9.82 -4.64 -10.55
C TYR A 119 -9.15 -5.28 -9.35
N LEU A 120 -9.44 -6.56 -9.08
CA LEU A 120 -8.91 -7.24 -7.91
C LEU A 120 -7.46 -7.69 -8.15
N VAL A 121 -7.16 -8.46 -9.21
CA VAL A 121 -5.81 -9.00 -9.40
C VAL A 121 -4.81 -7.97 -9.91
N PHE A 122 -5.09 -7.26 -11.00
CA PHE A 122 -4.09 -6.39 -11.62
C PHE A 122 -3.79 -5.15 -10.78
N PHE A 123 -4.80 -4.38 -10.37
CA PHE A 123 -4.55 -3.20 -9.54
C PHE A 123 -3.90 -3.62 -8.22
N ASN A 124 -4.50 -4.49 -7.40
CA ASN A 124 -3.86 -4.86 -6.12
C ASN A 124 -2.51 -5.58 -6.31
N GLY A 125 -2.31 -6.29 -7.43
CA GLY A 125 -1.04 -6.88 -7.79
C GLY A 125 0.09 -5.85 -7.93
N ILE A 126 -0.19 -4.63 -8.41
CA ILE A 126 0.79 -3.54 -8.47
C ILE A 126 1.25 -3.16 -7.05
N TRP A 127 0.35 -3.15 -6.07
CA TRP A 127 0.64 -2.85 -4.66
C TRP A 127 1.37 -4.00 -3.97
N VAL A 128 1.49 -5.17 -4.59
CA VAL A 128 2.38 -6.24 -4.13
C VAL A 128 3.74 -6.18 -4.82
N VAL A 129 3.73 -6.08 -6.15
CA VAL A 129 4.95 -6.17 -6.97
C VAL A 129 5.87 -4.97 -6.72
N VAL A 130 5.33 -3.76 -6.65
CA VAL A 130 6.15 -2.55 -6.47
C VAL A 130 6.86 -2.56 -5.11
N PRO A 131 6.17 -2.77 -3.96
CA PRO A 131 6.85 -2.91 -2.67
C PRO A 131 7.86 -4.05 -2.63
N ALA A 132 7.55 -5.21 -3.22
CA ALA A 132 8.48 -6.33 -3.26
C ALA A 132 9.79 -6.00 -4.01
N LEU A 133 9.69 -5.32 -5.15
CA LEU A 133 10.86 -4.85 -5.91
C LEU A 133 11.66 -3.80 -5.13
N LEU A 134 10.99 -2.88 -4.44
CA LEU A 134 11.64 -1.86 -3.62
C LEU A 134 12.31 -2.44 -2.37
N LEU A 135 11.74 -3.50 -1.78
CA LEU A 135 12.37 -4.27 -0.70
C LEU A 135 13.63 -4.96 -1.21
N TRP A 136 13.54 -5.63 -2.36
CA TRP A 136 14.69 -6.27 -2.99
C TRP A 136 15.81 -5.27 -3.28
N GLN A 137 15.46 -4.11 -3.85
CA GLN A 137 16.41 -3.02 -4.08
C GLN A 137 17.10 -2.58 -2.78
N SER A 138 16.32 -2.30 -1.73
CA SER A 138 16.90 -1.87 -0.45
C SER A 138 17.77 -2.95 0.19
N TRP A 139 17.38 -4.22 0.07
CA TRP A 139 18.17 -5.34 0.55
C TRP A 139 19.54 -5.41 -0.13
N VAL A 140 19.58 -5.33 -1.47
CA VAL A 140 20.83 -5.36 -2.24
C VAL A 140 21.75 -4.19 -1.88
N GLU A 141 21.21 -2.98 -1.71
CA GLU A 141 22.02 -1.82 -1.31
C GLU A 141 22.57 -1.94 0.12
N LEU A 142 21.76 -2.44 1.06
CA LEU A 142 22.22 -2.70 2.42
C LEU A 142 23.35 -3.76 2.46
N GLN A 143 23.25 -4.80 1.62
CA GLN A 143 24.32 -5.79 1.50
C GLN A 143 25.63 -5.16 0.98
N LYS A 144 25.57 -4.31 -0.06
CA LYS A 144 26.74 -3.60 -0.58
C LYS A 144 27.39 -2.71 0.49
N LEU A 145 26.60 -1.97 1.25
CA LEU A 145 27.08 -1.12 2.35
C LEU A 145 27.75 -1.93 3.45
N HIS A 146 27.23 -3.11 3.78
CA HIS A 146 27.84 -4.01 4.77
C HIS A 146 29.18 -4.57 4.28
N VAL A 147 29.27 -5.02 3.02
CA VAL A 147 30.50 -5.56 2.43
C VAL A 147 31.58 -4.48 2.33
N GLY A 148 31.21 -3.28 1.88
CA GLY A 148 32.13 -2.13 1.78
C GLY A 148 32.68 -1.65 3.14
N ARG A 149 32.03 -2.00 4.25
CA ARG A 149 32.48 -1.70 5.62
C ARG A 149 33.47 -2.71 6.20
N ARG A 150 33.67 -3.87 5.58
CA ARG A 150 34.71 -4.80 6.06
C ARG A 150 36.08 -4.16 5.84
N PRO A 151 36.93 -4.02 6.88
CA PRO A 151 38.29 -3.55 6.67
C PRO A 151 38.98 -4.53 5.71
N ALA A 152 39.50 -4.00 4.59
CA ALA A 152 40.34 -4.77 3.69
C ALA A 152 41.42 -5.44 4.54
N GLY A 153 41.46 -6.78 4.51
CA GLY A 153 42.24 -7.57 5.45
C GLY A 153 43.64 -7.00 5.62
N LYS A 154 44.08 -6.87 6.87
CA LYS A 154 45.49 -6.66 7.20
C LYS A 154 46.29 -7.65 6.36
N LYS A 155 47.03 -7.17 5.35
CA LYS A 155 48.07 -7.98 4.72
C LYS A 155 49.03 -8.36 5.85
N SER A 156 48.99 -9.63 6.22
CA SER A 156 49.96 -10.21 7.13
C SER A 156 51.30 -10.17 6.42
N ARG A 157 52.21 -9.37 6.99
CA ARG A 157 53.67 -9.33 6.88
C ARG A 157 54.31 -9.70 5.54
#